data_AF-A0A353MI76-F1
#
_entry.id   AF-A0A353MI76-F1
#
_cell.length_a   1.000
_cell.length_b   1.000
_cell.length_c   1.000
_cell.angle_alpha   90.00
_cell.angle_beta   90.00
_cell.angle_gamma   90.00
#
_symmetry.space_group_name_H-M   'P 1'
#
loop_
_entity.id
_entity.type
_entity.pdbx_description
1 polymer ?
#
loop_
_entity_poly.entity_id
_entity_poly.type
_entity_poly.pdbx_seq_one_letter_code
_entity_poly.pdbx_strand_id
1 'polypeptide(L)'
;MDIIDLEQKRLSFVYDTIERSASDRALSIARHDARTKELERERLDALGWKEKNGITEKLVDHGHHSPRKYLVEFTQKASPYFGVIGIADADKRIGKKSYLIGKQMLMDGNKVIIVDWRRAEISQLFYDFEQGEEYEATIQGVDREGVITVRNKIGIDRTLLHRIETPTELFELTAGVWGKNGSTPASTSDTKSQQSDHRMVDIVSLISAAQFGMITRNSAGCTYLTGSAVEWTPLSR
;
A
#
# COMPACT_ATOMS: atom_id res chain seq x y z
N MET A 1 9.12 -0.20 24.45
CA MET A 1 8.88 -1.27 23.46
C MET A 1 9.76 -0.93 22.28
N ASP A 2 10.63 -1.85 21.86
CA ASP A 2 11.55 -1.62 20.75
C ASP A 2 10.74 -1.36 19.45
N ILE A 3 11.10 -0.32 18.72
CA ILE A 3 10.45 0.04 17.45
C ILE A 3 10.62 -1.08 16.43
N ILE A 4 11.74 -1.81 16.49
CA ILE A 4 12.02 -2.95 15.63
C ILE A 4 11.01 -4.07 15.93
N ASP A 5 10.83 -4.45 17.19
CA ASP A 5 9.87 -5.49 17.59
C ASP A 5 8.44 -5.14 17.19
N LEU A 6 8.06 -3.86 17.34
CA LEU A 6 6.75 -3.37 16.95
C LEU A 6 6.53 -3.54 15.45
N GLU A 7 7.52 -3.15 14.65
CA GLU A 7 7.45 -3.21 13.19
C GLU A 7 7.49 -4.65 12.68
N GLN A 8 8.29 -5.53 13.30
CA GLN A 8 8.29 -6.96 12.99
C GLN A 8 6.92 -7.61 13.27
N LYS A 9 6.28 -7.29 14.41
CA LYS A 9 4.93 -7.76 14.73
C LYS A 9 3.90 -7.26 13.73
N ARG A 10 4.00 -6.00 13.33
CA ARG A 10 3.13 -5.38 12.31
C ARG A 10 3.31 -6.08 10.96
N LEU A 11 4.55 -6.33 10.54
CA LEU A 11 4.83 -7.03 9.29
C LEU A 11 4.29 -8.46 9.29
N SER A 12 4.49 -9.20 10.38
CA SER A 12 3.92 -10.54 10.55
C SER A 12 2.39 -10.52 10.40
N PHE A 13 1.72 -9.60 11.09
CA PHE A 13 0.26 -9.45 10.99
C PHE A 13 -0.21 -9.13 9.56
N VAL A 14 0.56 -8.32 8.82
CA VAL A 14 0.26 -8.02 7.41
C VAL A 14 0.36 -9.27 6.55
N TYR A 15 1.39 -10.09 6.73
CA TYR A 15 1.53 -11.35 5.98
C TYR A 15 0.39 -12.34 6.28
N ASP A 16 0.03 -12.51 7.56
CA ASP A 16 -1.11 -13.33 7.96
C ASP A 16 -2.41 -12.84 7.30
N THR A 17 -2.55 -11.52 7.15
CA THR A 17 -3.70 -10.92 6.47
C THR A 17 -3.69 -11.15 4.96
N ILE A 18 -2.52 -11.06 4.32
CA ILE A 18 -2.37 -11.35 2.88
C ILE A 18 -2.77 -12.80 2.59
N GLU A 19 -2.35 -13.74 3.44
CA GLU A 19 -2.68 -15.16 3.29
C GLU A 19 -4.17 -15.44 3.49
N ARG A 20 -4.78 -14.85 4.54
CA ARG A 20 -6.22 -14.95 4.77
C ARG A 20 -7.02 -14.37 3.61
N SER A 21 -6.67 -13.16 3.15
CA SER A 21 -7.31 -12.50 2.02
C SER A 21 -7.19 -13.32 0.72
N ALA A 22 -6.02 -13.92 0.47
CA ALA A 22 -5.82 -14.79 -0.68
C ALA A 22 -6.70 -16.06 -0.60
N SER A 23 -6.82 -16.65 0.59
CA SER A 23 -7.64 -17.83 0.84
C SER A 23 -9.13 -17.53 0.67
N ASP A 24 -9.62 -16.44 1.25
CA ASP A 24 -11.01 -16.00 1.13
C ASP A 24 -11.40 -15.68 -0.30
N ARG A 25 -10.48 -15.05 -1.05
CA ARG A 25 -10.65 -14.81 -2.48
C ARG A 25 -10.75 -16.13 -3.25
N ALA A 26 -9.84 -17.06 -3.01
CA ALA A 26 -9.84 -18.36 -3.69
C ALA A 26 -11.13 -19.14 -3.41
N LEU A 27 -11.61 -19.14 -2.16
CA LEU A 27 -12.89 -19.75 -1.79
C LEU A 27 -14.08 -19.09 -2.47
N SER A 28 -14.12 -17.75 -2.51
CA SER A 28 -15.20 -17.00 -3.17
C SER A 28 -15.26 -17.30 -4.67
N ILE A 29 -14.08 -17.33 -5.31
CA ILE A 29 -13.95 -17.71 -6.72
C ILE A 29 -14.39 -19.16 -6.95
N ALA A 30 -13.94 -20.10 -6.11
CA ALA A 30 -14.29 -21.51 -6.25
C ALA A 30 -15.80 -21.76 -6.09
N ARG A 31 -16.45 -21.07 -5.15
CA ARG A 31 -17.92 -21.14 -4.97
C ARG A 31 -18.66 -20.63 -6.21
N HIS A 32 -18.21 -19.52 -6.79
CA HIS A 32 -18.77 -18.97 -8.02
C HIS A 32 -18.58 -19.95 -9.20
N ASP A 33 -17.38 -20.50 -9.36
CA ASP A 33 -17.11 -21.47 -10.43
C ASP A 33 -17.96 -22.74 -10.26
N ALA A 34 -18.13 -23.23 -9.03
CA ALA A 34 -18.98 -24.38 -8.73
C ALA A 34 -20.45 -24.13 -9.09
N ARG A 35 -20.99 -22.95 -8.74
CA ARG A 35 -22.37 -22.59 -9.09
C ARG A 35 -22.56 -22.44 -10.61
N THR A 36 -21.56 -21.91 -11.30
CA THR A 36 -21.56 -21.82 -12.77
C THR A 36 -21.65 -23.22 -13.39
N LYS A 37 -20.82 -24.16 -12.95
CA LYS A 37 -20.86 -25.56 -13.41
C LYS A 37 -22.19 -26.25 -13.11
N GLU A 38 -22.78 -25.97 -11.95
CA GLU A 38 -24.10 -26.51 -11.60
C GLU A 38 -25.19 -26.03 -12.56
N LEU A 39 -25.23 -24.72 -12.85
CA LEU A 39 -26.17 -24.15 -13.83
C LEU A 39 -25.93 -24.70 -15.24
N GLU A 40 -24.68 -24.90 -15.65
CA GLU A 40 -24.35 -25.54 -16.92
C GLU A 40 -24.88 -26.97 -16.99
N ARG A 41 -24.75 -27.75 -15.90
CA ARG A 41 -25.31 -29.10 -15.79
C ARG A 41 -26.84 -29.08 -15.84
N GLU A 42 -27.50 -28.23 -15.06
CA GLU A 42 -28.96 -28.04 -15.09
C GLU A 42 -29.45 -27.73 -16.52
N ARG A 43 -28.71 -26.90 -17.27
CA ARG A 43 -29.05 -26.54 -18.66
C ARG A 43 -28.95 -27.73 -19.62
N LEU A 44 -27.95 -28.59 -19.44
CA LEU A 44 -27.76 -29.79 -20.25
C LEU A 44 -28.85 -30.82 -19.97
N ASP A 45 -29.23 -30.99 -18.70
CA ASP A 45 -30.24 -31.95 -18.26
C ASP A 45 -31.68 -31.49 -18.59
N ALA A 46 -31.90 -30.18 -18.76
CA ALA A 46 -33.20 -29.63 -19.13
C ALA A 46 -33.71 -30.17 -20.48
N LEU A 47 -34.98 -30.56 -20.52
CA LEU A 47 -35.61 -31.15 -21.70
C LEU A 47 -36.32 -30.08 -22.56
N GLY A 48 -36.80 -29.01 -21.92
CA GLY A 48 -37.57 -27.95 -22.58
C GLY A 48 -36.77 -26.70 -22.94
N TRP A 49 -37.10 -26.06 -24.06
CA TRP A 49 -36.44 -24.81 -24.49
C TRP A 49 -36.69 -23.63 -23.53
N LYS A 50 -37.87 -23.55 -22.90
CA LYS A 50 -38.18 -22.50 -21.90
C LYS A 50 -37.30 -22.62 -20.66
N GLU A 51 -37.10 -23.85 -20.16
CA GLU A 51 -36.23 -24.14 -19.02
C GLU A 51 -34.78 -23.80 -19.35
N LYS A 52 -34.29 -24.21 -20.53
CA LYS A 52 -32.95 -23.85 -21.01
C LYS A 52 -32.73 -22.34 -21.09
N ASN A 53 -33.71 -21.59 -21.55
CA ASN A 53 -33.64 -20.13 -21.62
C ASN A 53 -33.58 -19.52 -20.21
N GLY A 54 -34.42 -19.96 -19.28
CA GLY A 54 -34.38 -19.48 -17.89
C GLY A 54 -33.06 -19.79 -17.19
N ILE A 55 -32.43 -20.94 -17.48
CA ILE A 55 -31.10 -21.26 -16.93
C ILE A 55 -30.00 -20.43 -17.61
N THR A 56 -30.14 -20.14 -18.90
CA THR A 56 -29.21 -19.27 -19.64
C THR A 56 -29.22 -17.85 -19.06
N GLU A 57 -30.39 -17.31 -18.73
CA GLU A 57 -30.52 -16.02 -18.04
C GLU A 57 -29.81 -16.03 -16.68
N LYS A 58 -30.03 -17.07 -15.86
CA LYS A 58 -29.31 -17.25 -14.58
C LYS A 58 -27.79 -17.31 -14.76
N LEU A 59 -27.29 -17.97 -15.80
CA LEU A 59 -25.85 -18.03 -16.11
C LEU A 59 -25.28 -16.64 -16.44
N VAL A 60 -26.01 -15.85 -17.23
CA VAL A 60 -25.63 -14.48 -17.59
C VAL A 60 -25.59 -13.60 -16.34
N ASP A 61 -26.65 -13.60 -15.54
CA ASP A 61 -26.75 -12.83 -14.29
C ASP A 61 -25.66 -13.21 -13.29
N HIS A 62 -25.41 -14.51 -13.13
CA HIS A 62 -24.36 -15.03 -12.26
C HIS A 62 -22.96 -14.64 -12.76
N GLY A 63 -22.73 -14.66 -14.09
CA GLY A 63 -21.49 -14.23 -14.72
C GLY A 63 -21.22 -12.73 -14.59
N HIS A 64 -22.26 -11.90 -14.60
CA HIS A 64 -22.12 -10.46 -14.35
C HIS A 64 -21.44 -10.17 -13.00
N HIS A 65 -21.78 -10.94 -11.97
CA HIS A 65 -21.31 -10.78 -10.59
C HIS A 65 -20.11 -11.66 -10.23
N SER A 66 -19.21 -11.94 -11.17
CA SER A 66 -18.02 -12.75 -10.87
C SER A 66 -17.11 -12.09 -9.83
N PRO A 67 -16.73 -12.81 -8.75
CA PRO A 67 -15.80 -12.33 -7.73
C PRO A 67 -14.46 -11.86 -8.27
N ARG A 68 -14.02 -12.38 -9.42
CA ARG A 68 -12.76 -11.98 -10.06
C ARG A 68 -12.72 -10.50 -10.47
N LYS A 69 -13.88 -9.86 -10.67
CA LYS A 69 -13.96 -8.46 -11.09
C LYS A 69 -13.69 -7.47 -9.95
N TYR A 70 -14.04 -7.84 -8.72
CA TYR A 70 -13.96 -6.94 -7.56
C TYR A 70 -13.01 -7.44 -6.45
N LEU A 71 -12.73 -8.75 -6.38
CA LEU A 71 -11.71 -9.31 -5.50
C LEU A 71 -10.36 -9.37 -6.24
N VAL A 72 -9.70 -8.22 -6.31
CA VAL A 72 -8.36 -8.10 -6.89
C VAL A 72 -7.34 -8.82 -6.00
N GLU A 73 -6.45 -9.59 -6.61
CA GLU A 73 -5.35 -10.23 -5.90
C GLU A 73 -4.33 -9.22 -5.38
N PHE A 74 -3.87 -9.40 -4.14
CA PHE A 74 -2.78 -8.61 -3.60
C PHE A 74 -1.42 -9.10 -4.13
N THR A 75 -0.77 -8.29 -4.97
CA THR A 75 0.47 -8.67 -5.67
C THR A 75 1.73 -8.14 -4.99
N GLN A 76 1.61 -7.13 -4.12
CA GLN A 76 2.75 -6.46 -3.47
C GLN A 76 3.32 -7.25 -2.28
N LYS A 77 3.52 -8.57 -2.43
CA LYS A 77 3.94 -9.44 -1.31
C LYS A 77 5.38 -9.20 -0.85
N ALA A 78 6.28 -8.81 -1.77
CA ALA A 78 7.69 -8.61 -1.45
C ALA A 78 7.93 -7.38 -0.56
N SER A 79 7.12 -6.33 -0.75
CA SER A 79 7.13 -5.08 0.01
C SER A 79 5.71 -4.54 0.10
N PRO A 80 4.92 -4.99 1.10
CA PRO A 80 3.49 -4.71 1.17
C PRO A 80 3.17 -3.25 1.49
N TYR A 81 4.01 -2.59 2.27
CA TYR A 81 3.91 -1.17 2.61
C TYR A 81 5.32 -0.60 2.78
N PHE A 82 5.46 0.71 2.58
CA PHE A 82 6.74 1.42 2.67
C PHE A 82 6.69 2.57 3.69
N GLY A 83 5.50 2.89 4.21
CA GLY A 83 5.29 4.01 5.11
C GLY A 83 4.32 3.68 6.22
N VAL A 84 4.54 4.29 7.38
CA VAL A 84 3.63 4.26 8.52
C VAL A 84 3.36 5.71 8.91
N ILE A 85 2.08 6.06 8.94
CA ILE A 85 1.63 7.36 9.45
C ILE A 85 0.71 7.15 10.65
N GLY A 86 0.99 7.86 11.72
CA GLY A 86 0.12 7.97 12.89
C GLY A 86 -0.50 9.35 12.93
N ILE A 87 -1.81 9.43 13.19
CA ILE A 87 -2.52 10.70 13.39
C ILE A 87 -3.18 10.70 14.77
N ALA A 88 -3.29 11.88 15.35
CA ALA A 88 -4.23 12.20 16.43
C ALA A 88 -5.21 13.24 15.88
N ASP A 89 -6.36 12.77 15.39
CA ASP A 89 -7.41 13.59 14.82
C ASP A 89 -8.23 14.28 15.94
N ALA A 90 -8.64 15.53 15.70
CA ALA A 90 -9.45 16.31 16.63
C ALA A 90 -10.86 15.71 16.81
N ASP A 91 -11.42 15.03 15.80
CA ASP A 91 -12.66 14.28 15.93
C ASP A 91 -12.43 13.04 16.79
N LYS A 92 -13.05 13.03 17.98
CA LYS A 92 -12.98 11.94 18.96
C LYS A 92 -13.39 10.57 18.40
N ARG A 93 -14.20 10.52 17.34
CA ARG A 93 -14.60 9.26 16.68
C ARG A 93 -13.45 8.61 15.92
N ILE A 94 -12.48 9.41 15.48
CA ILE A 94 -11.24 8.93 14.86
C ILE A 94 -10.17 8.80 15.93
N GLY A 95 -9.90 9.88 16.66
CA GLY A 95 -8.89 9.93 17.71
C GLY A 95 -7.51 9.53 17.18
N LYS A 96 -6.80 8.68 17.94
CA LYS A 96 -5.46 8.20 17.57
C LYS A 96 -5.55 6.97 16.68
N LYS A 97 -5.00 7.06 15.46
CA LYS A 97 -4.92 5.94 14.51
C LYS A 97 -3.58 5.87 13.81
N SER A 98 -3.24 4.68 13.34
CA SER A 98 -2.08 4.46 12.48
C SER A 98 -2.51 3.78 11.19
N TYR A 99 -1.96 4.24 10.07
CA TYR A 99 -2.22 3.72 8.74
C TYR A 99 -0.91 3.24 8.11
N LEU A 100 -0.98 2.11 7.43
CA LEU A 100 0.11 1.60 6.60
C LEU A 100 -0.08 2.10 5.18
N ILE A 101 0.97 2.66 4.60
CA ILE A 101 0.95 3.22 3.25
C ILE A 101 1.73 2.29 2.32
N GLY A 102 1.06 1.82 1.26
CA GLY A 102 1.62 0.88 0.29
C GLY A 102 1.20 1.20 -1.14
N LYS A 103 1.71 0.40 -2.08
CA LYS A 103 1.43 0.54 -3.52
C LYS A 103 0.09 -0.05 -3.96
N GLN A 104 -0.51 -0.85 -3.09
CA GLN A 104 -1.77 -1.53 -3.33
C GLN A 104 -2.53 -1.59 -2.00
N MET A 105 -3.85 -1.43 -2.09
CA MET A 105 -4.74 -1.53 -0.94
C MET A 105 -4.85 -2.99 -0.45
N LEU A 106 -4.83 -3.18 0.86
CA LEU A 106 -5.10 -4.46 1.51
C LEU A 106 -6.24 -4.30 2.51
N MET A 107 -7.24 -5.17 2.43
CA MET A 107 -8.36 -5.21 3.36
C MET A 107 -8.39 -6.55 4.13
N ASP A 108 -8.80 -6.47 5.39
CA ASP A 108 -9.20 -7.60 6.22
C ASP A 108 -10.69 -7.44 6.55
N GLY A 109 -11.56 -8.13 5.81
CA GLY A 109 -13.00 -7.88 5.82
C GLY A 109 -13.33 -6.42 5.47
N ASN A 110 -13.96 -5.69 6.39
CA ASN A 110 -14.30 -4.27 6.22
C ASN A 110 -13.20 -3.30 6.70
N LYS A 111 -12.08 -3.81 7.20
CA LYS A 111 -10.99 -3.00 7.74
C LYS A 111 -9.90 -2.81 6.70
N VAL A 112 -9.55 -1.56 6.43
CA VAL A 112 -8.37 -1.23 5.62
C VAL A 112 -7.12 -1.44 6.47
N ILE A 113 -6.24 -2.33 6.02
CA ILE A 113 -4.95 -2.60 6.68
C ILE A 113 -3.84 -1.78 6.02
N ILE A 114 -3.81 -1.77 4.68
CA ILE A 114 -2.87 -0.99 3.88
C ILE A 114 -3.66 -0.08 2.96
N VAL A 115 -3.29 1.19 2.97
CA VAL A 115 -3.82 2.25 2.14
C VAL A 115 -2.97 2.38 0.88
N ASP A 116 -3.61 2.45 -0.29
CA ASP A 116 -2.93 2.76 -1.55
C ASP A 116 -2.62 4.25 -1.63
N TRP A 117 -1.33 4.60 -1.69
CA TRP A 117 -0.86 5.99 -1.72
C TRP A 117 -1.38 6.81 -2.90
N ARG A 118 -1.76 6.17 -4.01
CA ARG A 118 -2.26 6.92 -5.18
C ARG A 118 -3.73 7.26 -5.07
N ARG A 119 -4.46 6.52 -4.24
CA ARG A 119 -5.93 6.52 -4.25
C ARG A 119 -6.52 7.16 -3.00
N ALA A 120 -5.75 7.30 -1.93
CA ALA A 120 -6.27 7.75 -0.65
C ALA A 120 -5.70 9.11 -0.25
N GLU A 121 -6.57 10.07 -0.02
CA GLU A 121 -6.22 11.44 0.41
C GLU A 121 -5.41 11.45 1.71
N ILE A 122 -5.67 10.52 2.63
CA ILE A 122 -4.90 10.36 3.88
C ILE A 122 -3.39 10.12 3.64
N SER A 123 -3.01 9.64 2.46
CA SER A 123 -1.59 9.44 2.13
C SER A 123 -0.85 10.75 1.85
N GLN A 124 -1.56 11.83 1.51
CA GLN A 124 -0.97 13.17 1.36
C GLN A 124 -0.32 13.62 2.67
N LEU A 125 -0.96 13.30 3.81
CA LEU A 125 -0.43 13.63 5.13
C LEU A 125 0.98 13.06 5.38
N PHE A 126 1.33 11.94 4.74
CA PHE A 126 2.66 11.33 4.87
C PHE A 126 3.75 12.13 4.14
N TYR A 127 3.39 12.85 3.10
CA TYR A 127 4.32 13.61 2.26
C TYR A 127 4.35 15.10 2.61
N ASP A 128 3.22 15.65 3.02
CA ASP A 128 3.04 17.10 3.17
C ASP A 128 3.34 17.62 4.57
N PHE A 129 3.35 16.73 5.58
CA PHE A 129 3.54 17.11 6.99
C PHE A 129 4.65 16.30 7.66
N GLU A 130 5.31 16.94 8.62
CA GLU A 130 6.32 16.32 9.48
C GLU A 130 5.73 15.75 10.77
N GLN A 131 6.47 14.86 11.42
CA GLN A 131 6.05 14.32 12.72
C GLN A 131 6.01 15.43 13.77
N GLY A 132 4.90 15.54 14.50
CA GLY A 132 4.64 16.59 15.48
C GLY A 132 3.95 17.82 14.90
N GLU A 133 3.79 17.88 13.57
CA GLU A 133 3.12 18.99 12.90
C GLU A 133 1.59 18.84 12.97
N GLU A 134 0.90 19.98 13.09
CA GLU A 134 -0.54 20.08 12.94
C GLU A 134 -0.90 20.02 11.46
N TYR A 135 -1.85 19.17 11.10
CA TYR A 135 -2.36 19.09 9.74
C TYR A 135 -3.77 19.70 9.68
N GLU A 136 -4.05 20.33 8.55
CA GLU A 136 -5.39 20.70 8.12
C GLU A 136 -5.58 20.16 6.70
N ALA A 137 -6.53 19.23 6.52
CA ALA A 137 -6.73 18.55 5.25
C ALA A 137 -8.18 18.13 5.04
N THR A 138 -8.65 18.23 3.80
CA THR A 138 -9.96 17.68 3.40
C THR A 138 -9.80 16.19 3.08
N ILE A 139 -10.42 15.33 3.90
CA ILE A 139 -10.40 13.88 3.73
C ILE A 139 -11.83 13.37 3.59
N GLN A 140 -12.13 12.78 2.44
CA GLN A 140 -13.44 12.31 1.99
C GLN A 140 -14.48 13.44 1.98
N GLY A 141 -14.07 14.63 1.56
CA GLY A 141 -14.92 15.83 1.52
C GLY A 141 -15.25 16.41 2.91
N VAL A 142 -14.56 15.97 3.95
CA VAL A 142 -14.68 16.50 5.31
C VAL A 142 -13.37 17.17 5.67
N ASP A 143 -13.41 18.44 6.06
CA ASP A 143 -12.25 19.14 6.58
C ASP A 143 -11.88 18.56 7.94
N ARG A 144 -10.59 18.25 8.10
CA ARG A 144 -10.05 17.60 9.29
C ARG A 144 -8.81 18.33 9.75
N GLU A 145 -8.67 18.36 11.06
CA GLU A 145 -7.49 18.89 11.73
C GLU A 145 -6.98 17.88 12.77
N GLY A 146 -5.68 17.91 13.04
CA GLY A 146 -5.06 17.05 14.04
C GLY A 146 -3.55 17.14 14.01
N VAL A 147 -2.88 16.19 14.65
CA VAL A 147 -1.40 16.16 14.73
C VAL A 147 -0.85 14.85 14.16
N ILE A 148 0.24 14.94 13.41
CA ILE A 148 1.00 13.76 12.98
C ILE A 148 1.79 13.21 14.17
N THR A 149 1.44 12.02 14.64
CA THR A 149 2.08 11.39 15.81
C THR A 149 3.26 10.50 15.44
N VAL A 150 3.24 9.90 14.26
CA VAL A 150 4.28 8.99 13.77
C VAL A 150 4.43 9.19 12.27
N ARG A 151 5.67 9.28 11.79
CA ARG A 151 5.97 9.27 10.35
C ARG A 151 7.25 8.47 10.11
N ASN A 152 7.10 7.19 9.79
CA ASN A 152 8.23 6.29 9.57
C ASN A 152 8.24 5.78 8.14
N LYS A 153 9.41 5.73 7.51
CA LYS A 153 9.63 4.98 6.26
C LYS A 153 10.16 3.60 6.60
N ILE A 154 9.63 2.59 5.91
CA ILE A 154 9.90 1.18 6.18
C ILE A 154 10.50 0.55 4.93
N GLY A 155 11.68 -0.06 5.08
CA GLY A 155 12.33 -0.85 4.06
C GLY A 155 12.05 -2.34 4.27
N ILE A 156 11.29 -2.92 3.34
CA ILE A 156 11.00 -4.36 3.28
C ILE A 156 11.52 -4.88 1.94
N ASP A 157 12.32 -5.94 1.99
CA ASP A 157 12.75 -6.67 0.79
C ASP A 157 12.50 -8.16 0.98
N ARG A 158 11.88 -8.81 0.00
CA ARG A 158 11.54 -10.25 0.02
C ARG A 158 11.04 -10.73 1.39
N THR A 159 10.08 -9.99 1.96
CA THR A 159 9.47 -10.26 3.27
C THR A 159 10.31 -10.01 4.51
N LEU A 160 11.53 -9.49 4.35
CA LEU A 160 12.41 -9.12 5.47
C LEU A 160 12.38 -7.61 5.69
N LEU A 161 12.02 -7.22 6.91
CA LEU A 161 12.24 -5.87 7.42
C LEU A 161 13.75 -5.64 7.58
N HIS A 162 14.30 -4.69 6.82
CA HIS A 162 15.73 -4.40 6.84
C HIS A 162 16.06 -2.93 7.18
N ARG A 163 15.07 -2.04 7.14
CA ARG A 163 15.27 -0.62 7.44
C ARG A 163 14.03 0.01 8.07
N ILE A 164 14.23 0.84 9.09
CA ILE A 164 13.20 1.70 9.69
C ILE A 164 13.81 3.09 9.81
N GLU A 165 13.24 4.06 9.13
CA GLU A 165 13.66 5.47 9.19
C GLU A 165 12.57 6.25 9.90
N THR A 166 12.91 6.81 11.05
CA THR A 166 12.09 7.77 11.79
C THR A 166 12.64 9.18 11.54
N PRO A 167 11.96 10.25 11.98
CA PRO A 167 12.47 11.61 11.80
C PRO A 167 13.82 11.87 12.49
N THR A 168 14.18 11.08 13.50
CA THR A 168 15.40 11.28 14.32
C THR A 168 16.39 10.12 14.25
N GLU A 169 15.94 8.93 13.86
CA GLU A 169 16.72 7.69 13.99
C GLU A 169 16.58 6.82 12.76
N LEU A 170 17.69 6.22 12.34
CA LEU A 170 17.73 5.23 11.27
C LEU A 170 18.16 3.89 11.85
N PHE A 171 17.33 2.88 11.67
CA PHE A 171 17.61 1.50 12.02
C PHE A 171 17.84 0.69 10.74
N GLU A 172 18.97 0.00 10.65
CA GLU A 172 19.30 -0.83 9.50
C GLU A 172 19.80 -2.21 9.95
N LEU A 173 19.35 -3.25 9.26
CA LEU A 173 19.77 -4.62 9.49
C LEU A 173 21.00 -4.93 8.64
N THR A 174 22.17 -5.00 9.27
CA THR A 174 23.44 -5.34 8.60
C THR A 174 23.98 -6.65 9.16
N ALA A 175 24.25 -7.63 8.29
CA ALA A 175 24.78 -8.95 8.67
C ALA A 175 23.97 -9.66 9.79
N GLY A 176 22.64 -9.44 9.82
CA GLY A 176 21.74 -10.05 10.81
C GLY A 176 21.68 -9.33 12.15
N VAL A 177 22.36 -8.19 12.30
CA VAL A 177 22.34 -7.36 13.52
C VAL A 177 21.74 -5.99 13.20
N TRP A 178 20.83 -5.52 14.05
CA TRP A 178 20.27 -4.18 13.94
C TRP A 178 21.26 -3.13 14.44
N GLY A 179 21.64 -2.20 13.57
CA GLY A 179 22.39 -1.00 13.92
C GLY A 179 21.44 0.20 14.05
N LYS A 180 21.71 1.06 15.04
CA LYS A 180 21.05 2.36 15.19
C LYS A 180 22.02 3.46 14.80
N ASN A 181 21.72 4.15 13.71
CA ASN A 181 22.43 5.33 13.26
C ASN A 181 21.60 6.56 13.62
N GLY A 182 22.20 7.56 14.26
CA GLY A 182 21.57 8.87 14.40
C GLY A 182 21.44 9.48 13.01
N SER A 183 20.23 9.75 12.54
CA SER A 183 20.05 10.39 11.25
C SER A 183 20.01 11.90 11.48
N THR A 184 20.92 12.63 10.85
CA THR A 184 20.61 14.01 10.42
C THR A 184 19.56 13.86 9.33
N PRO A 185 18.38 14.51 9.42
CA PRO A 185 17.28 14.29 8.49
C PRO A 185 17.76 14.62 7.07
N ALA A 186 18.06 13.56 6.32
CA ALA A 186 18.46 13.67 4.94
C ALA A 186 17.23 14.18 4.18
N SER A 187 17.32 15.40 3.65
CA SER A 187 16.37 15.83 2.62
C SER A 187 16.37 14.81 1.49
N THR A 188 15.29 14.70 0.70
CA THR A 188 15.18 13.76 -0.42
C THR A 188 16.39 13.81 -1.38
N SER A 189 17.12 14.93 -1.40
CA SER A 189 18.40 15.13 -2.08
C SER A 189 19.59 14.36 -1.49
N ASP A 190 19.68 14.22 -0.16
CA ASP A 190 20.82 13.61 0.55
C ASP A 190 20.79 12.08 0.52
N THR A 191 19.60 11.48 0.35
CA THR A 191 19.47 10.03 0.18
C THR A 191 20.17 9.52 -1.09
N LYS A 192 20.35 10.40 -2.09
CA LYS A 192 20.98 10.08 -3.37
C LYS A 192 22.51 10.11 -3.31
N SER A 193 23.10 10.86 -2.39
CA SER A 193 24.56 11.07 -2.30
C SER A 193 25.26 10.13 -1.32
N GLN A 194 24.54 9.57 -0.33
CA GLN A 194 25.08 8.59 0.63
C GLN A 194 24.99 7.13 0.18
N GLN A 195 24.52 6.87 -1.05
CA GLN A 195 24.12 5.55 -1.54
C GLN A 195 25.33 4.74 -2.08
N SER A 196 26.24 4.33 -1.21
CA SER A 196 27.27 3.33 -1.55
C SER A 196 26.75 1.89 -1.49
N ASP A 197 25.57 1.68 -0.90
CA ASP A 197 24.96 0.35 -0.79
C ASP A 197 23.92 0.17 -1.91
N HIS A 198 24.21 -0.73 -2.85
CA HIS A 198 23.40 -1.05 -4.03
C HIS A 198 22.08 -1.80 -3.70
N ARG A 199 21.62 -1.75 -2.45
CA ARG A 199 20.31 -2.30 -2.08
C ARG A 199 19.23 -1.40 -2.67
N MET A 200 18.36 -2.02 -3.45
CA MET A 200 17.29 -1.36 -4.19
C MET A 200 16.26 -0.79 -3.20
N VAL A 201 16.45 0.47 -2.81
CA VAL A 201 15.46 1.21 -2.01
C VAL A 201 14.18 1.34 -2.84
N ASP A 202 13.02 1.19 -2.20
CA ASP A 202 11.75 1.42 -2.89
C ASP A 202 11.72 2.87 -3.40
N ILE A 203 11.69 3.06 -4.73
CA ILE A 203 11.68 4.39 -5.38
C ILE A 203 10.57 5.28 -4.80
N VAL A 204 9.47 4.69 -4.32
CA VAL A 204 8.33 5.43 -3.73
C VAL A 204 8.67 6.05 -2.37
N SER A 205 9.68 5.54 -1.65
CA SER A 205 10.19 6.16 -0.42
C SER A 205 11.09 7.38 -0.68
N LEU A 206 11.47 7.59 -1.94
CA LEU A 206 12.36 8.66 -2.41
C LEU A 206 11.62 9.79 -3.13
N ILE A 207 10.28 9.76 -3.21
CA ILE A 207 9.52 10.83 -3.86
C ILE A 207 9.35 12.01 -2.92
N SER A 208 9.59 13.22 -3.42
CA SER A 208 9.27 14.46 -2.71
C SER A 208 7.76 14.76 -2.77
N ALA A 209 7.25 15.61 -1.87
CA ALA A 209 5.87 16.09 -1.90
C ALA A 209 5.49 16.70 -3.27
N ALA A 210 6.39 17.50 -3.86
CA ALA A 210 6.18 18.07 -5.19
C ALA A 210 6.06 16.97 -6.28
N GLN A 211 6.89 15.93 -6.22
CA GLN A 211 6.81 14.80 -7.14
C GLN A 211 5.53 13.98 -6.92
N PHE A 212 5.14 13.76 -5.68
CA PHE A 212 3.88 13.11 -5.33
C PHE A 212 2.70 13.86 -5.95
N GLY A 213 2.62 15.18 -5.74
CA GLY A 213 1.54 16.01 -6.28
C GLY A 213 1.49 15.97 -7.80
N MET A 214 2.64 15.90 -8.50
CA MET A 214 2.64 15.73 -9.96
C MET A 214 2.07 14.37 -10.41
N ILE A 215 2.34 13.29 -9.68
CA ILE A 215 1.91 11.93 -10.05
C ILE A 215 0.43 11.70 -9.72
N THR A 216 -0.07 12.33 -8.66
CA THR A 216 -1.45 12.14 -8.19
C THR A 216 -2.44 13.18 -8.71
N ARG A 217 -1.95 14.25 -9.37
CA ARG A 217 -2.80 15.25 -10.03
C ARG A 217 -3.70 14.60 -11.07
N ASN A 218 -5.01 14.81 -10.91
CA ASN A 218 -5.99 14.47 -11.93
C ASN A 218 -5.98 15.54 -13.04
N SER A 219 -5.00 15.48 -13.93
CA SER A 219 -4.90 16.39 -15.08
C SER A 219 -5.27 15.65 -16.37
N ALA A 220 -6.21 16.21 -17.15
CA ALA A 220 -6.59 15.69 -18.48
C ALA A 220 -5.53 16.00 -19.57
N GLY A 221 -4.28 16.29 -19.19
CA GLY A 221 -3.21 16.79 -20.07
C GLY A 221 -1.92 15.96 -20.00
N CYS A 222 -0.96 16.29 -20.86
CA CYS A 222 0.36 15.66 -20.90
C CYS A 222 1.33 16.42 -19.97
N THR A 223 1.99 15.70 -19.06
CA THR A 223 3.03 16.24 -18.17
C THR A 223 4.40 15.77 -18.65
N TYR A 224 5.33 16.69 -18.91
CA TYR A 224 6.70 16.37 -19.30
C TYR A 224 7.63 16.42 -18.09
N LEU A 225 8.36 15.34 -17.83
CA LEU A 225 9.30 15.22 -16.71
C LEU A 225 10.74 15.27 -17.26
N THR A 226 11.49 16.32 -16.93
CA THR A 226 12.93 16.39 -17.23
C THR A 226 13.74 15.96 -16.02
N GLY A 227 14.37 14.79 -16.08
CA GLY A 227 15.36 14.38 -15.09
C GLY A 227 16.73 14.98 -15.41
N SER A 228 17.36 15.66 -14.45
CA SER A 228 18.79 15.95 -14.52
C SER A 228 19.57 14.70 -14.13
N ALA A 229 20.20 14.03 -15.10
CA ALA A 229 21.15 12.96 -14.84
C ALA A 229 22.43 13.59 -14.24
N VAL A 230 22.96 13.00 -13.17
CA VAL A 230 24.29 13.37 -12.65
C VAL A 230 25.32 12.86 -13.64
N GLU A 231 26.09 13.77 -14.21
CA GLU A 231 27.17 13.47 -15.15
C GLU A 231 28.30 12.73 -14.41
N TRP A 232 28.58 11.50 -14.83
CA TRP A 232 29.67 10.70 -14.28
C TRP A 232 30.99 11.22 -14.84
N THR A 233 31.73 12.03 -14.08
CA THR A 233 33.14 12.34 -14.39
C THR A 233 34.03 11.19 -13.96
N PRO A 234 34.69 10.47 -14.90
CA PRO A 234 35.64 9.43 -14.53
C PRO A 234 36.88 10.04 -13.88
N LEU A 235 37.30 9.49 -12.74
CA LEU A 235 38.57 9.82 -12.09
C LEU A 235 39.72 9.54 -13.05
N SER A 236 40.52 10.57 -13.34
CA SER A 236 41.76 10.45 -14.10
C SER A 236 42.77 9.59 -13.34
N ARG A 237 43.38 8.63 -14.05
CA ARG A 237 44.48 7.78 -13.58
C ARG A 237 45.70 8.59 -13.12
#